data_AF-A0A7C6E8M5-F1
#
_entry.id   AF-A0A7C6E8M5-F1
#
_cell.length_a   1.000
_cell.length_b   1.000
_cell.length_c   1.000
_cell.angle_alpha   90.00
_cell.angle_beta   90.00
_cell.angle_gamma   90.00
#
_symmetry.space_group_name_H-M   'P 1'
#
loop_
_entity.id
_entity.type
_entity.pdbx_description
1 polymer ?
#
loop_
_entity_poly.entity_id
_entity_poly.type
_entity_poly.pdbx_seq_one_letter_code
_entity_poly.pdbx_strand_id
1 'polypeptide(L)'
;MPGTVLCFFHTPGAASAAGKMGGENRRRLPLVLRGAGTVHLESAEEVRLLLADTINRLRRGEIDTRTANAIGFLANIARPVIDAVEFERRLKALEGGQGEGKPGRKGSK
;
A
#
# COMPACT_ATOMS: atom_id res chain seq x y z
N MET A 1 -22.54 22.26 22.92
CA MET A 1 -22.75 23.49 23.70
C MET A 1 -24.25 23.69 23.84
N PRO A 2 -24.85 23.42 25.01
CA PRO A 2 -26.29 23.58 25.17
C PRO A 2 -26.63 25.07 25.36
N GLY A 3 -27.53 25.62 24.53
CA GLY A 3 -28.16 26.93 24.77
C GLY A 3 -28.15 27.94 23.61
N THR A 4 -27.52 27.67 22.46
CA THR A 4 -27.51 28.61 21.33
C THR A 4 -28.55 28.22 20.28
N VAL A 5 -29.37 29.17 19.82
CA VAL A 5 -30.30 28.99 18.68
C VAL A 5 -29.59 28.91 17.32
N LEU A 6 -28.26 29.08 17.31
CA LEU A 6 -27.43 29.06 16.10
C LEU A 6 -26.73 27.72 15.96
N CYS A 7 -26.77 27.14 14.76
CA CYS A 7 -25.95 25.98 14.39
C CYS A 7 -24.46 26.36 14.38
N PHE A 8 -23.57 25.35 14.46
CA PHE A 8 -22.11 25.54 14.46
C PHE A 8 -21.61 26.49 13.35
N PHE A 9 -22.14 26.37 12.13
CA PHE A 9 -21.76 27.20 10.98
C PHE A 9 -22.27 28.65 11.03
N HIS A 10 -23.29 28.94 11.85
CA HIS A 10 -23.85 30.29 12.04
C HIS A 10 -23.39 30.94 13.35
N THR A 11 -22.56 30.25 14.12
CA THR A 11 -21.95 30.82 15.32
C THR A 11 -20.84 31.79 14.90
N PRO A 12 -20.91 33.09 15.27
CA PRO A 12 -19.88 34.06 14.91
C PRO A 12 -18.48 33.57 15.31
N GLY A 13 -17.53 33.60 14.37
CA GLY A 13 -16.15 33.17 14.59
C GLY A 13 -15.91 31.65 14.49
N ALA A 14 -16.93 30.80 14.49
CA ALA A 14 -16.74 29.34 14.43
C ALA A 14 -16.09 28.87 13.12
N ALA A 15 -16.48 29.45 11.98
CA ALA A 15 -15.86 29.16 10.69
C ALA A 15 -14.38 29.57 10.64
N SER A 16 -14.04 30.73 11.21
CA SER A 16 -12.66 31.21 11.30
C SER A 16 -11.81 30.32 12.23
N ALA A 17 -12.36 29.94 13.39
CA ALA A 17 -11.70 29.04 14.33
C ALA A 17 -11.47 27.64 13.73
N ALA A 18 -12.47 27.08 13.05
CA ALA A 18 -12.36 25.81 12.34
C ALA A 18 -11.32 25.88 11.21
N GLY A 19 -11.31 26.98 10.44
CA GLY A 19 -10.31 27.22 9.39
C GLY A 19 -8.89 27.33 9.95
N LYS A 20 -8.70 28.04 11.07
CA LYS A 20 -7.40 28.15 11.75
C LYS A 20 -6.92 26.78 12.26
N MET A 21 -7.80 26.02 12.92
CA MET A 21 -7.50 24.67 13.40
C MET A 21 -7.18 23.71 12.25
N GLY A 22 -7.92 23.78 11.14
CA GLY A 22 -7.63 23.02 9.92
C GLY A 22 -6.28 23.39 9.30
N GLY A 23 -5.95 24.68 9.27
CA GLY A 23 -4.65 25.19 8.81
C GLY A 23 -3.49 24.73 9.69
N GLU A 24 -3.65 24.78 11.01
CA GLU A 24 -2.66 24.30 11.98
C GLU A 24 -2.42 22.79 11.85
N ASN A 25 -3.49 21.99 11.71
CA ASN A 25 -3.38 20.56 11.47
C ASN A 25 -2.72 20.22 10.13
N ARG A 26 -2.91 21.04 9.09
CA ARG A 26 -2.24 20.86 7.79
C ARG A 26 -0.75 21.19 7.84
N ARG A 27 -0.33 22.07 8.76
CA ARG A 27 1.09 22.44 8.98
C ARG A 27 1.83 21.44 9.85
N ARG A 28 1.14 20.55 10.56
CA ARG A 28 1.80 19.42 11.21
C ARG A 28 2.45 18.57 10.13
N LEU A 29 3.76 18.39 10.24
CA LEU A 29 4.48 17.46 9.39
C LEU A 29 3.78 16.11 9.48
N PRO A 30 3.59 15.39 8.35
CA PRO A 30 3.09 14.03 8.40
C PRO A 30 3.98 13.25 9.39
N LEU A 31 3.37 12.33 10.13
CA LEU A 31 4.11 11.46 11.04
C LEU A 31 5.09 10.62 10.21
N VAL A 32 6.27 11.19 9.92
CA VAL A 32 7.36 10.45 9.31
C VAL A 32 7.72 9.43 10.35
N LEU A 33 7.56 8.16 9.99
CA LEU A 33 7.88 7.06 10.87
C LEU A 33 9.40 7.07 11.08
N ARG A 34 9.86 7.80 12.11
CA ARG A 34 11.28 7.96 12.41
C ARG A 34 11.85 6.57 12.69
N GLY A 35 12.79 6.13 11.86
CA GLY A 35 13.38 4.79 11.97
C GLY A 35 12.64 3.68 11.22
N ALA A 36 11.71 4.00 10.30
CA ALA A 36 11.24 2.99 9.35
C ALA A 36 12.42 2.49 8.52
N GLY A 37 12.76 1.21 8.68
CA GLY A 37 13.68 0.52 7.79
C GLY A 37 13.12 0.44 6.37
N THR A 38 14.01 0.26 5.39
CA THR A 38 13.62 0.00 4.01
C THR A 38 12.85 -1.32 3.94
N VAL A 39 11.67 -1.30 3.32
CA VAL A 39 10.91 -2.52 3.02
C VAL A 39 11.21 -2.91 1.58
N HIS A 40 11.69 -4.14 1.39
CA HIS A 40 11.85 -4.76 0.09
C HIS A 40 10.63 -5.65 -0.18
N LEU A 41 9.95 -5.44 -1.31
CA LEU A 41 8.77 -6.20 -1.73
C LEU A 41 9.09 -6.89 -3.05
N GLU A 42 9.70 -8.06 -2.96
CA GLU A 42 10.07 -8.92 -4.09
C GLU A 42 9.09 -10.08 -4.29
N SER A 43 8.22 -10.34 -3.30
CA SER A 43 7.24 -11.43 -3.37
C SER A 43 5.87 -11.04 -2.84
N ALA A 44 4.84 -11.77 -3.28
CA ALA A 44 3.48 -11.63 -2.76
C ALA A 44 3.39 -11.94 -1.25
N GLU A 45 4.28 -12.79 -0.73
CA GLU A 45 4.33 -13.12 0.69
C GLU A 45 4.83 -11.95 1.53
N GLU A 46 5.83 -11.20 1.05
CA GLU A 46 6.30 -10.00 1.73
C GLU A 46 5.22 -8.91 1.75
N VAL A 47 4.45 -8.76 0.67
CA VAL A 47 3.28 -7.87 0.64
C VAL A 47 2.25 -8.30 1.69
N ARG A 48 1.99 -9.61 1.82
CA ARG A 48 1.09 -10.16 2.84
C ARG A 48 1.55 -9.82 4.25
N LEU A 49 2.85 -10.01 4.54
CA LEU A 49 3.44 -9.72 5.84
C LEU A 49 3.39 -8.22 6.17
N LEU A 50 3.73 -7.35 5.21
CA LEU A 50 3.63 -5.90 5.37
C LEU A 50 2.20 -5.46 5.70
N LEU A 51 1.20 -5.98 4.98
CA LEU A 51 -0.20 -5.64 5.23
C LEU A 51 -0.67 -6.14 6.61
N ALA A 52 -0.27 -7.34 7.01
CA ALA A 52 -0.59 -7.88 8.33
C ALA A 52 0.00 -7.02 9.46
N ASP A 53 1.27 -6.60 9.36
CA ASP A 53 1.90 -5.68 10.31
C ASP A 53 1.16 -4.33 10.33
N THR A 54 0.88 -3.76 9.16
CA THR A 54 0.19 -2.47 9.02
C THR A 54 -1.20 -2.50 9.67
N ILE A 55 -1.97 -3.57 9.48
CA ILE A 55 -3.29 -3.75 10.12
C ILE A 55 -3.14 -3.76 11.64
N ASN A 56 -2.18 -4.52 12.15
CA ASN A 56 -1.99 -4.65 13.60
C ASN A 56 -1.54 -3.32 14.23
N ARG A 57 -0.64 -2.58 13.58
CA ARG A 57 -0.18 -1.27 14.02
C ARG A 57 -1.29 -0.22 13.99
N LEU A 58 -2.13 -0.26 12.95
CA LEU A 58 -3.33 0.60 12.88
C LEU A 58 -4.30 0.28 14.01
N ARG A 59 -4.58 -1.00 14.27
CA ARG A 59 -5.46 -1.44 15.36
C ARG A 59 -4.95 -1.05 16.75
N ARG A 60 -3.62 -0.98 16.93
CA ARG A 60 -2.98 -0.51 18.18
C ARG A 60 -2.88 1.02 18.27
N GLY A 61 -3.22 1.75 17.22
CA GLY A 61 -3.10 3.21 17.18
C GLY A 61 -1.65 3.71 17.04
N GLU A 62 -0.72 2.85 16.63
CA GLU A 62 0.70 3.18 16.43
C GLU A 62 0.95 3.95 15.12
N ILE A 63 0.02 3.83 14.17
CA ILE A 63 0.00 4.59 12.92
C ILE A 63 -1.39 5.16 12.67
N ASP A 64 -1.45 6.29 11.96
CA ASP A 64 -2.71 6.89 11.54
C ASP A 64 -3.33 6.19 10.32
N THR A 65 -4.62 6.40 10.11
CA THR A 65 -5.37 5.82 8.98
C THR A 65 -4.85 6.30 7.62
N ARG A 66 -4.28 7.50 7.54
CA ARG A 66 -3.74 8.04 6.28
C ARG A 66 -2.49 7.28 5.85
N THR A 67 -1.62 6.97 6.81
CA THR A 67 -0.39 6.18 6.65
C THR A 67 -0.74 4.76 6.26
N ALA A 68 -1.69 4.13 6.97
CA ALA A 68 -2.16 2.80 6.63
C ALA A 68 -2.78 2.73 5.22
N ASN A 69 -3.57 3.74 4.84
CA ASN A 69 -4.16 3.82 3.50
C ASN A 69 -3.11 3.99 2.41
N ALA A 70 -2.08 4.82 2.65
CA ALA A 70 -0.97 4.98 1.70
C ALA A 70 -0.23 3.65 1.49
N ILE A 71 0.07 2.92 2.56
CA ILE A 71 0.71 1.60 2.49
C ILE A 71 -0.17 0.61 1.72
N GLY A 72 -1.46 0.53 2.05
CA GLY A 72 -2.41 -0.37 1.38
C GLY A 72 -2.54 -0.06 -0.12
N PHE A 73 -2.59 1.21 -0.48
CA PHE A 73 -2.65 1.64 -1.88
C PHE A 73 -1.38 1.26 -2.66
N LEU A 74 -0.20 1.52 -2.11
CA LEU A 74 1.07 1.16 -2.74
C LEU A 74 1.24 -0.37 -2.84
N ALA A 75 0.85 -1.13 -1.82
CA ALA A 75 0.84 -2.59 -1.86
C ALA A 75 -0.07 -3.14 -2.95
N ASN A 76 -1.25 -2.53 -3.14
CA ASN A 76 -2.17 -2.90 -4.21
C ASN A 76 -1.60 -2.65 -5.61
N ILE A 77 -0.81 -1.59 -5.78
CA ILE A 77 -0.10 -1.30 -7.05
C ILE A 77 1.09 -2.26 -7.24
N ALA A 78 1.84 -2.56 -6.17
CA ALA A 78 3.03 -3.41 -6.25
C ALA A 78 2.70 -4.87 -6.54
N ARG A 79 1.59 -5.40 -6.00
CA ARG A 79 1.16 -6.79 -6.15
C ARG A 79 1.15 -7.29 -7.61
N PRO A 80 0.44 -6.66 -8.57
CA PRO A 80 0.42 -7.14 -9.95
C PRO A 80 1.78 -7.03 -10.65
N VAL A 81 2.64 -6.08 -10.26
CA VAL A 81 3.99 -5.94 -10.82
C VAL A 81 4.87 -7.13 -10.38
N ILE A 82 4.82 -7.48 -9.09
CA ILE A 82 5.54 -8.63 -8.54
C ILE A 82 5.07 -9.92 -9.23
N ASP A 83 3.75 -10.10 -9.31
CA ASP A 83 3.16 -11.29 -9.93
C ASP A 83 3.59 -11.40 -11.41
N ALA A 84 3.57 -10.28 -12.17
CA ALA A 84 4.00 -10.26 -13.57
C ALA A 84 5.47 -10.66 -13.75
N VAL A 85 6.37 -10.13 -12.92
CA VAL A 85 7.81 -10.46 -12.97
C VAL A 85 8.04 -11.94 -12.64
N GLU A 86 7.33 -12.48 -11.65
CA GLU A 86 7.41 -13.90 -11.32
C GLU A 86 6.92 -14.79 -12.47
N PHE A 87 5.79 -14.44 -13.09
CA PHE A 87 5.25 -15.16 -14.24
C PHE A 87 6.19 -15.12 -15.44
N GLU A 88 6.76 -13.96 -15.78
CA GLU A 88 7.75 -13.84 -16.85
C GLU A 88 8.98 -14.71 -16.59
N ARG A 89 9.45 -14.75 -15.33
CA ARG A 89 10.59 -15.60 -14.94
C ARG A 89 10.27 -17.07 -15.14
N ARG A 90 9.08 -17.52 -14.71
CA ARG A 90 8.64 -18.90 -14.88
C ARG A 90 8.44 -19.27 -16.35
N LEU A 91 7.90 -18.35 -17.15
CA LEU A 91 7.71 -18.54 -18.58
C LEU A 91 9.06 -18.72 -19.29
N LYS A 92 10.03 -17.83 -19.05
CA LYS A 92 11.39 -17.94 -19.60
C LYS A 92 12.07 -19.26 -19.23
N ALA A 93 11.88 -19.75 -18.00
CA ALA A 93 12.44 -21.02 -17.57
C ALA A 93 11.85 -22.22 -18.34
N LEU A 94 10.55 -22.15 -18.68
CA LEU A 94 9.87 -23.18 -19.46
C LEU A 94 10.23 -23.09 -20.95
N GLU A 95 10.23 -21.90 -21.53
CA GLU A 95 10.58 -21.66 -22.94
C GLU A 95 12.05 -22.03 -23.23
N GLY A 96 12.97 -21.74 -22.30
CA GLY A 96 14.36 -22.15 -22.41
C GLY A 96 14.57 -23.67 -22.41
N GLY A 97 13.64 -24.43 -21.84
CA GLY A 97 13.64 -25.90 -21.87
C GLY A 97 12.96 -26.50 -23.10
N GLN A 98 12.19 -25.73 -23.88
CA GLN A 98 11.42 -26.21 -25.02
C GLN A 98 12.12 -26.01 -26.38
N GLY A 99 13.34 -25.46 -26.39
CA GLY A 99 14.17 -25.29 -27.60
C GLY A 99 14.88 -26.55 -28.11
N GLU A 100 14.98 -27.62 -27.30
CA GLU A 100 15.53 -28.91 -27.73
C GLU A 100 14.42 -29.88 -28.13
N GLY A 101 13.75 -29.57 -29.25
CA GLY A 101 12.95 -30.57 -29.96
C GLY A 101 13.87 -31.73 -30.39
N LYS A 102 13.88 -32.82 -29.61
CA LYS A 102 14.53 -34.09 -29.99
C LYS A 102 14.13 -34.43 -31.43
N PRO A 103 15.08 -34.65 -32.36
CA PRO A 103 14.73 -35.06 -33.72
C PRO A 103 13.98 -36.38 -33.64
N GLY A 104 12.76 -36.37 -34.19
CA GLY A 104 11.86 -37.51 -34.18
C GLY A 104 12.57 -38.77 -34.66
N ARG A 105 12.48 -39.85 -33.88
CA ARG A 105 12.89 -41.20 -34.30
C ARG A 105 12.16 -41.51 -35.61
N LYS A 106 12.87 -41.46 -36.74
CA LYS A 106 12.40 -42.06 -37.99
C LYS A 106 12.24 -43.55 -37.73
N GLY A 107 11.00 -44.05 -37.82
CA GLY A 107 10.71 -45.47 -37.74
C GLY A 107 11.52 -46.22 -38.79
N SER A 108 12.34 -47.17 -38.33
CA SER A 108 12.99 -48.14 -39.19
C SER A 108 11.96 -49.16 -39.65
N LYS A 109 12.00 -49.37 -40.98
CA LYS A 109 11.39 -50.42 -41.82
C LYS A 109 10.69 -51.58 -41.12
#